data_AF-A0A2V5MGH1-F1
#
_entry.id   AF-A0A2V5MGH1-F1
#
_cell.length_a   1.000
_cell.length_b   1.000
_cell.length_c   1.000
_cell.angle_alpha   90.00
_cell.angle_beta   90.00
_cell.angle_gamma   90.00
#
_symmetry.space_group_name_H-M   'P 1'
#
loop_
_entity.id
_entity.type
_entity.pdbx_description
1 polymer ?
#
loop_
_entity_poly.entity_id
_entity_poly.type
_entity_poly.pdbx_seq_one_letter_code
_entity_poly.pdbx_strand_id
1 'polypeptide(L)'
;KRWRADWKTQKKFQSRVAQADQDARRCLIAEPQTYMNLSGEAVGAMMNFYRVARERLLVVMDDADLPFGEIRMRAEGSSGGHHGLESIEAHLGTRQYARLRIGIGREALACGQHAPREISGYVLAPFRAADAELLEKVLTRACDQVECWLDEGVGKAMSRYNGRVEEIKK
;
A
#
# COMPACT_ATOMS: atom_id res chain seq x y z
N LYS A 1 12.00 9.07 -1.99
CA LYS A 1 13.48 9.19 -1.94
C LYS A 1 14.14 8.62 -3.20
N ARG A 2 13.93 7.33 -3.53
CA ARG A 2 14.52 6.66 -4.71
C ARG A 2 14.32 7.43 -6.03
N TRP A 3 13.07 7.76 -6.37
CA TRP A 3 12.74 8.41 -7.64
C TRP A 3 12.86 9.94 -7.62
N ARG A 4 13.36 10.54 -6.51
CA ARG A 4 13.53 12.00 -6.34
C ARG A 4 12.32 12.84 -6.79
N ALA A 5 11.11 12.32 -6.57
CA ALA A 5 9.88 12.97 -7.00
C ALA A 5 9.42 14.04 -6.00
N ASP A 6 9.04 15.20 -6.51
CA ASP A 6 8.51 16.31 -5.71
C ASP A 6 7.01 16.14 -5.45
N TRP A 7 6.63 16.18 -4.18
CA TRP A 7 5.24 16.08 -3.76
C TRP A 7 4.55 17.43 -3.78
N LYS A 8 3.38 17.48 -4.43
CA LYS A 8 2.52 18.66 -4.48
C LYS A 8 1.11 18.31 -4.03
N THR A 9 0.52 19.17 -3.21
CA THR A 9 -0.90 19.03 -2.83
C THR A 9 -1.78 19.40 -4.01
N GLN A 10 -2.58 18.44 -4.48
CA GLN A 10 -3.55 18.61 -5.54
C GLN A 10 -4.96 18.64 -4.94
N LYS A 11 -5.45 19.85 -4.64
CA LYS A 11 -6.77 20.04 -4.00
C LYS A 11 -7.91 19.38 -4.79
N LYS A 12 -7.84 19.41 -6.12
CA LYS A 12 -8.83 18.76 -7.02
C LYS A 12 -8.98 17.24 -6.82
N PHE A 13 -7.98 16.60 -6.23
CA PHE A 13 -7.97 15.16 -5.96
C PHE A 13 -7.90 14.85 -4.47
N GLN A 14 -7.93 15.89 -3.61
CA GLN A 14 -7.69 15.77 -2.18
C GLN A 14 -6.50 14.86 -1.85
N SER A 15 -5.40 15.01 -2.60
CA SER A 15 -4.25 14.10 -2.54
C SER A 15 -2.94 14.87 -2.58
N ARG A 16 -1.90 14.36 -1.94
CA ARG A 16 -0.52 14.72 -2.28
C ARG A 16 -0.12 13.86 -3.46
N VAL A 17 0.43 14.47 -4.50
CA VAL A 17 0.79 13.78 -5.74
C VAL A 17 2.23 14.11 -6.10
N ALA A 18 3.00 13.11 -6.46
CA ALA A 18 4.32 13.23 -7.04
C ALA A 18 4.34 12.59 -8.43
N GLN A 19 5.14 13.15 -9.32
CA GLN A 19 5.38 12.58 -10.65
C GLN A 19 6.85 12.18 -10.76
N ALA A 20 7.10 11.01 -11.32
CA ALA A 20 8.43 10.52 -11.58
C ALA A 20 8.49 9.92 -12.98
N ASP A 21 9.57 10.16 -13.70
CA ASP A 21 9.86 9.43 -14.93
C ASP A 21 10.79 8.26 -14.58
N GLN A 22 10.38 7.03 -14.89
CA GLN A 22 11.12 5.78 -14.65
C GLN A 22 11.20 4.99 -15.96
N ASP A 23 12.41 4.83 -16.51
CA ASP A 23 12.69 4.20 -17.81
C ASP A 23 11.70 4.61 -18.92
N ALA A 24 11.61 5.93 -19.16
CA ALA A 24 10.71 6.54 -20.13
C ALA A 24 9.19 6.35 -19.87
N ARG A 25 8.79 5.82 -18.71
CA ARG A 25 7.40 5.78 -18.25
C ARG A 25 7.16 6.89 -17.24
N ARG A 26 6.08 7.64 -17.41
CA ARG A 26 5.62 8.60 -16.40
C ARG A 26 4.78 7.89 -15.35
N CYS A 27 5.28 7.86 -14.12
CA CYS A 27 4.61 7.31 -12.96
C CYS A 27 3.98 8.44 -12.13
N LEU A 28 2.76 8.20 -11.66
CA LEU A 28 2.09 9.05 -10.68
C LEU A 28 2.08 8.32 -9.35
N ILE A 29 2.59 8.96 -8.31
CA ILE A 29 2.47 8.50 -6.94
C ILE A 29 1.47 9.42 -6.27
N ALA A 30 0.46 8.85 -5.62
CA ALA A 30 -0.50 9.63 -4.86
C ALA A 30 -0.70 9.08 -3.47
N GLU A 31 -0.85 10.00 -2.54
CA GLU A 31 -1.20 9.79 -1.15
C GLU A 31 -2.51 10.55 -0.93
N PRO A 32 -3.67 9.86 -0.98
CA PRO A 32 -4.95 10.46 -0.63
C PRO A 32 -4.90 11.12 0.74
N GLN A 33 -5.48 12.30 0.87
CA GLN A 33 -5.62 13.06 2.12
C GLN A 33 -7.08 13.10 2.56
N THR A 34 -7.91 12.21 1.99
CA THR A 34 -9.27 11.94 2.44
C THR A 34 -9.25 11.07 3.69
N TYR A 35 -10.41 10.90 4.34
CA TYR A 35 -10.56 9.77 5.27
C TYR A 35 -10.40 8.44 4.53
N MET A 36 -9.97 7.41 5.25
CA MET A 36 -9.68 6.08 4.68
C MET A 36 -10.91 5.48 3.97
N ASN A 37 -12.09 5.62 4.55
CA ASN A 37 -13.36 5.18 3.94
C ASN A 37 -13.77 5.99 2.70
N LEU A 38 -13.06 7.08 2.37
CA LEU A 38 -13.29 7.94 1.21
C LEU A 38 -12.12 7.90 0.21
N SER A 39 -11.15 6.98 0.37
CA SER A 39 -10.01 6.87 -0.55
C SER A 39 -10.40 6.64 -2.02
N GLY A 40 -11.55 6.00 -2.26
CA GLY A 40 -12.08 5.79 -3.61
C GLY A 40 -12.45 7.06 -4.35
N GLU A 41 -12.86 8.13 -3.64
CA GLU A 41 -13.18 9.42 -4.26
C GLU A 41 -11.92 10.02 -4.92
N ALA A 42 -10.80 10.02 -4.19
CA ALA A 42 -9.52 10.51 -4.67
C ALA A 42 -8.96 9.65 -5.81
N VAL A 43 -8.94 8.32 -5.63
CA VAL A 43 -8.41 7.37 -6.62
C VAL A 43 -9.23 7.42 -7.90
N GLY A 44 -10.56 7.37 -7.81
CA GLY A 44 -11.46 7.45 -8.96
C GLY A 44 -11.32 8.76 -9.73
N ALA A 45 -11.29 9.89 -9.03
CA ALA A 45 -11.11 11.21 -9.65
C ALA A 45 -9.78 11.31 -10.41
N MET A 46 -8.69 10.81 -9.82
CA MET A 46 -7.38 10.79 -10.48
C MET A 46 -7.34 9.89 -11.70
N MET A 47 -7.85 8.65 -11.61
CA MET A 47 -7.85 7.71 -12.72
C MET A 47 -8.62 8.26 -13.91
N ASN A 48 -9.78 8.87 -13.66
CA ASN A 48 -10.59 9.51 -14.70
C ASN A 48 -9.87 10.70 -15.34
N PHE A 49 -9.26 11.57 -14.53
CA PHE A 49 -8.55 12.75 -15.03
C PHE A 49 -7.32 12.39 -15.87
N TYR A 50 -6.48 11.47 -15.37
CA TYR A 50 -5.24 11.06 -16.03
C TYR A 50 -5.45 9.95 -17.06
N ARG A 51 -6.67 9.43 -17.20
CA ARG A 51 -7.03 8.32 -18.10
C ARG A 51 -6.17 7.08 -17.86
N VAL A 52 -5.94 6.75 -16.59
CA VAL A 52 -5.14 5.60 -16.18
C VAL A 52 -6.03 4.35 -16.20
N ALA A 53 -5.61 3.35 -16.97
CA ALA A 53 -6.27 2.05 -17.00
C ALA A 53 -6.10 1.31 -15.65
N ARG A 54 -7.08 0.48 -15.28
CA ARG A 54 -7.13 -0.21 -13.97
C ARG A 54 -5.97 -1.18 -13.78
N GLU A 55 -5.52 -1.78 -14.87
CA GLU A 55 -4.37 -2.70 -14.92
C GLU A 55 -3.05 -1.98 -14.62
N ARG A 56 -3.04 -0.64 -14.69
CA ARG A 56 -1.91 0.21 -14.35
C ARG A 56 -2.02 0.86 -12.97
N LEU A 57 -3.02 0.46 -12.18
CA LEU A 57 -3.18 0.87 -10.78
C LEU A 57 -2.52 -0.17 -9.86
N LEU A 58 -1.67 0.31 -8.96
CA LEU A 58 -1.21 -0.42 -7.78
C LEU A 58 -1.61 0.35 -6.53
N VAL A 59 -2.35 -0.29 -5.63
CA VAL A 59 -2.71 0.25 -4.31
C VAL A 59 -1.77 -0.35 -3.26
N VAL A 60 -1.06 0.49 -2.51
CA VAL A 60 -0.20 0.05 -1.39
C VAL A 60 -0.92 0.37 -0.08
N MET A 61 -0.97 -0.59 0.84
CA MET A 61 -1.74 -0.47 2.07
C MET A 61 -1.14 -1.28 3.21
N ASP A 62 -1.44 -0.88 4.44
CA ASP A 62 -1.21 -1.71 5.62
C ASP A 62 -2.23 -2.84 5.71
N ASP A 63 -1.87 -3.91 6.42
CA ASP A 63 -2.74 -5.05 6.62
C ASP A 63 -2.51 -5.70 7.99
N ALA A 64 -3.54 -5.67 8.82
CA ALA A 64 -3.47 -6.21 10.18
C ALA A 64 -3.47 -7.75 10.21
N ASP A 65 -4.03 -8.40 9.19
CA ASP A 65 -4.11 -9.87 9.12
C ASP A 65 -2.80 -10.50 8.65
N LEU A 66 -1.93 -9.70 8.03
CA LEU A 66 -0.57 -10.12 7.69
C LEU A 66 0.38 -9.85 8.86
N PRO A 67 1.22 -10.83 9.27
CA PRO A 67 2.22 -10.64 10.31
C PRO A 67 3.15 -9.46 10.00
N PHE A 68 3.62 -8.78 11.06
CA PHE A 68 4.62 -7.72 10.90
C PHE A 68 5.88 -8.29 10.22
N GLY A 69 6.36 -7.59 9.21
CA GLY A 69 7.47 -8.06 8.39
C GLY A 69 7.06 -8.86 7.17
N GLU A 70 5.79 -9.17 6.94
CA GLU A 70 5.33 -9.85 5.72
C GLU A 70 4.81 -8.84 4.69
N ILE A 71 5.21 -9.01 3.41
CA ILE A 71 4.62 -8.25 2.30
C ILE A 71 3.94 -9.19 1.32
N ARG A 72 2.80 -8.74 0.78
CA ARG A 72 2.00 -9.57 -0.11
C ARG A 72 1.33 -8.75 -1.21
N MET A 73 1.81 -8.94 -2.43
CA MET A 73 1.16 -8.44 -3.64
C MET A 73 0.11 -9.43 -4.15
N ARG A 74 -0.96 -8.86 -4.70
CA ARG A 74 -2.06 -9.55 -5.38
C ARG A 74 -2.48 -8.76 -6.61
N ALA A 75 -2.82 -9.47 -7.69
CA ALA A 75 -3.37 -8.86 -8.91
C ALA A 75 -4.83 -8.41 -8.74
N GLU A 76 -5.56 -9.07 -7.84
CA GLU A 76 -6.94 -8.77 -7.46
C GLU A 76 -7.25 -9.41 -6.10
N GLY A 77 -8.40 -9.07 -5.51
CA GLY A 77 -8.85 -9.65 -4.24
C GLY A 77 -10.05 -8.91 -3.66
N SER A 78 -10.61 -9.44 -2.58
CA SER A 78 -11.60 -8.70 -1.78
C SER A 78 -10.93 -7.64 -0.90
N SER A 79 -11.73 -6.72 -0.37
CA SER A 79 -11.28 -5.71 0.59
C SER A 79 -10.79 -6.30 1.92
N GLY A 80 -11.24 -7.50 2.28
CA GLY A 80 -10.91 -8.11 3.58
C GLY A 80 -11.37 -7.29 4.79
N GLY A 81 -12.38 -6.42 4.61
CA GLY A 81 -12.82 -5.47 5.64
C GLY A 81 -11.99 -4.19 5.74
N HIS A 82 -11.04 -3.97 4.83
CA HIS A 82 -10.27 -2.73 4.78
C HIS A 82 -11.08 -1.61 4.10
N HIS A 83 -11.49 -0.61 4.88
CA HIS A 83 -12.37 0.48 4.41
C HIS A 83 -11.81 1.28 3.23
N GLY A 84 -10.49 1.43 3.11
CA GLY A 84 -9.88 2.07 1.93
C GLY A 84 -10.07 1.26 0.65
N LEU A 85 -9.98 -0.07 0.74
CA LEU A 85 -10.20 -0.94 -0.41
C LEU A 85 -11.69 -0.99 -0.76
N GLU A 86 -12.57 -1.05 0.23
CA GLU A 86 -14.03 -0.98 0.03
C GLU A 86 -14.42 0.29 -0.72
N SER A 87 -13.85 1.43 -0.29
CA SER A 87 -14.06 2.72 -0.93
C SER A 87 -13.59 2.72 -2.39
N ILE A 88 -12.38 2.23 -2.65
CA ILE A 88 -11.82 2.13 -4.01
C ILE A 88 -12.66 1.19 -4.88
N GLU A 89 -13.05 0.02 -4.36
CA GLU A 89 -13.88 -0.95 -5.07
C GLU A 89 -15.25 -0.37 -5.44
N ALA A 90 -15.88 0.38 -4.53
CA ALA A 90 -17.15 1.05 -4.78
C ALA A 90 -17.07 2.11 -5.89
N HIS A 91 -15.97 2.87 -5.94
CA HIS A 91 -15.79 3.94 -6.93
C HIS A 91 -15.29 3.44 -8.29
N LEU A 92 -14.47 2.38 -8.30
CA LEU A 92 -13.96 1.79 -9.54
C LEU A 92 -14.94 0.78 -10.15
N GLY A 93 -15.88 0.24 -9.37
CA GLY A 93 -16.82 -0.80 -9.78
C GLY A 93 -16.15 -2.13 -10.09
N THR A 94 -14.93 -2.36 -9.58
CA THR A 94 -14.17 -3.59 -9.81
C THR A 94 -13.12 -3.82 -8.72
N ARG A 95 -12.67 -5.07 -8.62
CA ARG A 95 -11.56 -5.54 -7.78
C ARG A 95 -10.30 -5.86 -8.57
N GLN A 96 -10.35 -5.73 -9.89
CA GLN A 96 -9.30 -6.08 -10.85
C GLN A 96 -8.24 -4.98 -10.92
N TYR A 97 -7.52 -4.79 -9.83
CA TYR A 97 -6.37 -3.90 -9.73
C TYR A 97 -5.36 -4.47 -8.74
N ALA A 98 -4.08 -4.23 -9.01
CA ALA A 98 -3.01 -4.76 -8.17
C ALA A 98 -3.03 -4.07 -6.81
N ARG A 99 -2.74 -4.84 -5.76
CA ARG A 99 -2.60 -4.34 -4.40
C ARG A 99 -1.40 -4.95 -3.70
N LEU A 100 -0.61 -4.13 -3.02
CA LEU A 100 0.51 -4.50 -2.18
C LEU A 100 0.13 -4.28 -0.73
N ARG A 101 0.00 -5.38 0.00
CA ARG A 101 -0.33 -5.41 1.43
C ARG A 101 0.96 -5.46 2.23
N ILE A 102 1.12 -4.56 3.19
CA ILE A 102 2.25 -4.48 4.11
C ILE A 102 1.74 -4.93 5.48
N GLY A 103 2.23 -6.07 5.94
CA GLY A 103 1.82 -6.64 7.22
C GLY A 103 2.25 -5.77 8.38
N ILE A 104 1.26 -5.35 9.17
CA ILE A 104 1.49 -4.64 10.43
C ILE A 104 1.29 -5.57 11.63
N GLY A 105 0.64 -6.73 11.44
CA GLY A 105 0.51 -7.80 12.41
C GLY A 105 -0.40 -7.48 13.60
N ARG A 106 -1.50 -8.21 13.77
CA ARG A 106 -2.30 -8.16 15.01
C ARG A 106 -1.57 -8.69 16.25
N GLU A 107 -0.40 -9.29 16.13
CA GLU A 107 0.31 -9.97 17.23
C GLU A 107 0.67 -9.03 18.39
N ALA A 108 0.81 -7.73 18.14
CA ALA A 108 0.99 -6.73 19.19
C ALA A 108 -0.25 -6.57 20.10
N LEU A 109 -1.44 -6.99 19.65
CA LEU A 109 -2.67 -7.02 20.48
C LEU A 109 -2.65 -8.13 21.53
N ALA A 110 -1.73 -9.10 21.43
CA ALA A 110 -1.62 -10.23 22.35
C ALA A 110 -0.72 -9.94 23.56
N CYS A 111 0.10 -8.88 23.53
CA CYS A 111 0.98 -8.48 24.64
C CYS A 111 0.31 -7.41 25.53
N GLY A 112 -0.80 -7.79 26.18
CA GLY A 112 -1.49 -6.97 27.16
C GLY A 112 -2.92 -7.44 27.36
N GLN A 113 -3.41 -7.45 28.61
CA GLN A 113 -4.71 -8.03 29.03
C GLN A 113 -5.98 -7.42 28.39
N HIS A 114 -5.85 -6.59 27.35
CA HIS A 114 -6.96 -6.12 26.54
C HIS A 114 -6.50 -6.03 25.09
N ALA A 115 -6.67 -7.11 24.33
CA ALA A 115 -6.76 -6.97 22.89
C ALA A 115 -7.83 -5.90 22.63
N PRO A 116 -7.50 -4.75 22.00
CA PRO A 116 -8.48 -3.76 21.60
C PRO A 116 -9.62 -4.51 20.91
N ARG A 117 -10.84 -4.35 21.44
CA ARG A 117 -12.05 -4.86 20.76
C ARG A 117 -12.18 -4.29 19.34
N GLU A 118 -11.44 -3.22 19.03
CA GLU A 118 -11.48 -2.47 17.78
C GLU A 118 -10.11 -2.40 17.09
N ILE A 119 -10.03 -2.98 15.89
CA ILE A 119 -8.87 -2.95 14.97
C ILE A 119 -8.43 -1.52 14.66
N SER A 120 -9.38 -0.58 14.68
CA SER A 120 -9.20 0.85 14.38
C SER A 120 -8.17 1.54 15.27
N GLY A 121 -8.11 1.19 16.56
CA GLY A 121 -7.13 1.81 17.46
C GLY A 121 -5.70 1.33 17.20
N TYR A 122 -5.55 0.12 16.66
CA TYR A 122 -4.24 -0.46 16.40
C TYR A 122 -3.58 0.11 15.14
N VAL A 123 -4.32 0.21 14.04
CA VAL A 123 -3.83 0.80 12.78
C VAL A 123 -3.40 2.26 12.91
N LEU A 124 -3.88 2.95 13.94
CA LEU A 124 -3.54 4.35 14.24
C LEU A 124 -2.35 4.49 15.22
N ALA A 125 -1.87 3.40 15.82
CA ALA A 125 -0.78 3.45 16.78
C ALA A 125 0.59 3.58 16.08
N PRO A 126 1.54 4.34 16.64
CA PRO A 126 2.90 4.41 16.09
C PRO A 126 3.65 3.08 16.25
N PHE A 127 4.55 2.78 15.31
CA PHE A 127 5.46 1.64 15.41
C PHE A 127 6.42 1.79 16.59
N ARG A 128 6.81 0.66 17.21
CA ARG A 128 7.76 0.66 18.32
C ARG A 128 9.17 0.93 17.78
N ALA A 129 10.02 1.56 18.59
CA ALA A 129 11.42 1.79 18.22
C ALA A 129 12.19 0.48 17.91
N ALA A 130 11.83 -0.62 18.57
CA ALA A 130 12.40 -1.95 18.33
C ALA A 130 12.10 -2.48 16.91
N ASP A 131 11.00 -2.03 16.31
CA ASP A 131 10.55 -2.48 14.99
C ASP A 131 11.16 -1.66 13.86
N ALA A 132 11.89 -0.59 14.16
CA ALA A 132 12.37 0.38 13.17
C ALA A 132 13.30 -0.25 12.12
N GLU A 133 14.22 -1.12 12.53
CA GLU A 133 15.16 -1.78 11.60
C GLU A 133 14.42 -2.74 10.67
N LEU A 134 13.48 -3.52 11.19
CA LEU A 134 12.67 -4.42 10.38
C LEU A 134 11.75 -3.62 9.46
N LEU A 135 11.15 -2.52 9.94
CA LEU A 135 10.32 -1.63 9.13
C LEU A 135 11.11 -1.05 7.95
N GLU A 136 12.35 -0.60 8.15
CA GLU A 136 13.20 -0.13 7.04
C GLU A 136 13.47 -1.23 6.00
N LYS A 137 13.72 -2.47 6.43
CA LYS A 137 13.88 -3.63 5.53
C LYS A 137 12.59 -3.92 4.75
N VAL A 138 11.44 -3.88 5.44
CA VAL A 138 10.11 -4.08 4.84
C VAL A 138 9.83 -3.03 3.78
N LEU A 139 10.05 -1.75 4.10
CA LEU A 139 9.83 -0.65 3.16
C LEU A 139 10.78 -0.73 1.97
N THR A 140 12.04 -1.12 2.19
CA THR A 140 13.02 -1.36 1.11
C THR A 140 12.52 -2.45 0.18
N ARG A 141 12.14 -3.61 0.71
CA ARG A 141 11.64 -4.73 -0.08
C ARG A 141 10.33 -4.40 -0.79
N ALA A 142 9.45 -3.63 -0.16
CA ALA A 142 8.21 -3.14 -0.78
C ALA A 142 8.50 -2.21 -1.96
N CYS A 143 9.46 -1.29 -1.84
CA CYS A 143 9.90 -0.46 -2.96
C CYS A 143 10.49 -1.30 -4.10
N ASP A 144 11.34 -2.29 -3.81
CA ASP A 144 11.90 -3.21 -4.81
C ASP A 144 10.77 -3.98 -5.53
N GLN A 145 9.74 -4.39 -4.79
CA GLN A 145 8.59 -5.09 -5.36
C GLN A 145 7.74 -4.18 -6.26
N VAL A 146 7.58 -2.91 -5.92
CA VAL A 146 6.88 -1.91 -6.77
C VAL A 146 7.67 -1.67 -8.07
N GLU A 147 8.99 -1.55 -7.99
CA GLU A 147 9.86 -1.39 -9.17
C GLU A 147 9.78 -2.65 -10.06
N CYS A 148 9.87 -3.86 -9.47
CA CYS A 148 9.68 -5.10 -10.21
C CYS A 148 8.28 -5.23 -10.84
N TRP A 149 7.22 -4.76 -10.17
CA TRP A 149 5.87 -4.73 -10.74
C TRP A 149 5.80 -3.81 -11.96
N LEU A 150 6.45 -2.64 -11.89
CA LEU A 150 6.49 -1.67 -12.98
C LEU A 150 7.22 -2.24 -14.21
N ASP A 151 8.29 -3.01 -14.01
CA ASP A 151 9.19 -3.51 -15.05
C ASP A 151 8.80 -4.86 -15.63
N GLU A 152 8.45 -5.80 -14.77
CA GLU A 152 8.28 -7.22 -15.12
C GLU A 152 6.86 -7.71 -14.88
N GLY A 153 5.97 -6.84 -14.38
CA GLY A 153 4.56 -7.14 -14.14
C GLY A 153 4.28 -7.88 -12.83
N VAL A 154 2.99 -7.97 -12.51
CA VAL A 154 2.50 -8.47 -11.21
C VAL A 154 2.92 -9.91 -10.91
N GLY A 155 2.95 -10.79 -11.92
CA GLY A 155 3.32 -12.20 -11.72
C GLY A 155 4.74 -12.37 -11.19
N LYS A 156 5.71 -11.67 -11.80
CA LYS A 156 7.11 -11.72 -11.36
C LYS A 156 7.30 -11.06 -10.00
N ALA A 157 6.72 -9.86 -9.81
CA ALA A 157 6.76 -9.16 -8.53
C ALA A 157 6.19 -10.00 -7.38
N MET A 158 5.09 -10.74 -7.62
CA MET A 158 4.55 -11.68 -6.66
C MET A 158 5.50 -12.83 -6.36
N SER A 159 6.02 -13.50 -7.40
CA SER A 159 6.87 -14.70 -7.26
C SER A 159 8.18 -14.43 -6.51
N ARG A 160 8.78 -13.25 -6.68
CA ARG A 160 10.09 -12.92 -6.11
C ARG A 160 10.03 -12.34 -4.71
N TYR A 161 9.01 -11.55 -4.42
CA TYR A 161 9.03 -10.67 -3.23
C TYR A 161 8.01 -11.04 -2.17
N ASN A 162 6.91 -11.72 -2.51
CA ASN A 162 5.90 -12.11 -1.51
C ASN A 162 6.53 -12.99 -0.42
N GLY A 163 6.12 -12.75 0.82
CA GLY A 163 6.57 -13.50 1.99
C GLY A 163 7.22 -12.62 3.05
N ARG A 164 7.81 -13.28 4.05
CA ARG A 164 8.41 -12.61 5.20
C ARG A 164 9.74 -11.97 4.82
N VAL A 165 9.90 -10.72 5.21
CA VAL A 165 11.19 -10.02 5.19
C VAL A 165 11.95 -10.53 6.40
N GLU A 166 12.80 -11.53 6.19
CA GLU A 166 13.61 -12.07 7.28
C GLU A 166 14.58 -11.00 7.80
N GLU A 167 14.69 -10.90 9.12
CA GLU A 167 15.92 -10.36 9.70
C GLU A 167 17.07 -11.26 9.25
N ILE A 168 18.19 -10.65 8.83
CA ILE A 168 19.46 -11.37 8.71
C ILE A 168 19.65 -12.11 10.03
N LYS A 169 19.51 -13.45 10.02
CA LYS A 169 19.98 -14.27 11.12
C LYS A 169 21.46 -13.96 11.25
N LYS A 170 21.83 -13.24 12.31
CA LYS A 170 23.24 -13.10 12.72
C LYS A 170 23.87 -14.47 12.90
#